data_AF-A0A519QL60-F1
#
_entry.id   AF-A0A519QL60-F1
#
_cell.length_a   1.000
_cell.length_b   1.000
_cell.length_c   1.000
_cell.angle_alpha   90.00
_cell.angle_beta   90.00
_cell.angle_gamma   90.00
#
_symmetry.space_group_name_H-M   'P 1'
#
loop_
_entity.id
_entity.type
_entity.pdbx_description
1 polymer ?
#
loop_
_entity_poly.entity_id
_entity_poly.type
_entity_poly.pdbx_seq_one_letter_code
_entity_poly.pdbx_strand_id
1 'polypeptide(L)'
;AIKMIRSVMVKGLEALTAEMMLGAEAADVTDEVLASLDASEKPRPWAERAAYNLERMATHGLRRAAEMEESAKTLSALGVEPIMTAGTVRRQREQAGKPFGRD
;
A
#
# COMPACT_ATOMS: atom_id res chain seq x y z
N ALA A 1 -3.10 6.80 -23.44
CA ALA A 1 -2.45 5.95 -22.40
C ALA A 1 -2.05 6.74 -21.15
N ILE A 2 -1.29 7.83 -21.25
CA ILE A 2 -0.71 8.58 -20.12
C ILE A 2 -1.72 8.90 -18.99
N LYS A 3 -2.84 9.55 -19.33
CA LYS A 3 -3.91 9.89 -18.36
C LYS A 3 -4.43 8.68 -17.60
N MET A 4 -4.61 7.56 -18.31
CA MET A 4 -5.13 6.32 -17.73
C MET A 4 -4.11 5.67 -16.80
N ILE A 5 -2.83 5.64 -17.21
CA ILE A 5 -1.74 5.12 -16.37
C ILE A 5 -1.58 5.96 -15.10
N ARG A 6 -1.60 7.30 -15.21
CA ARG A 6 -1.56 8.18 -14.04
C ARG A 6 -2.78 7.98 -13.12
N SER A 7 -3.94 7.64 -13.68
CA SER A 7 -5.16 7.40 -12.89
C SER A 7 -5.02 6.20 -11.95
N VAL A 8 -4.17 5.21 -12.27
CA VAL A 8 -3.87 4.08 -11.36
C VAL A 8 -3.33 4.57 -10.03
N MET A 9 -2.43 5.57 -10.05
CA MET A 9 -1.87 6.12 -8.83
C MET A 9 -2.90 6.91 -8.03
N VAL A 10 -3.59 7.86 -8.67
CA VAL A 10 -4.51 8.78 -7.96
C VAL A 10 -5.71 8.03 -7.38
N LYS A 11 -6.40 7.22 -8.19
CA LYS A 11 -7.58 6.47 -7.74
C LYS A 11 -7.22 5.28 -6.86
N GLY A 12 -6.03 4.71 -7.05
CA GLY A 12 -5.50 3.67 -6.17
C GLY A 12 -5.23 4.21 -4.76
N LEU A 13 -4.72 5.44 -4.64
CA LEU A 13 -4.58 6.11 -3.34
C LEU A 13 -5.93 6.36 -2.68
N GLU A 14 -6.92 6.87 -3.41
CA GLU A 14 -8.29 7.06 -2.89
C GLU A 14 -8.87 5.74 -2.33
N ALA A 15 -8.72 4.63 -3.07
CA ALA A 15 -9.19 3.32 -2.62
C ALA A 15 -8.42 2.78 -1.41
N LEU A 16 -7.10 2.94 -1.37
CA LEU A 16 -6.27 2.56 -0.22
C LEU A 16 -6.64 3.38 1.03
N THR A 17 -6.87 4.68 0.86
CA THR A 17 -7.31 5.56 1.94
C THR A 17 -8.68 5.12 2.47
N ALA A 18 -9.63 4.80 1.59
CA ALA A 18 -10.95 4.33 2.01
C ALA A 18 -10.88 3.02 2.82
N GLU A 19 -10.14 2.01 2.35
CA GLU A 19 -10.02 0.73 3.06
C GLU A 19 -9.31 0.88 4.41
N MET A 20 -8.27 1.70 4.47
CA MET A 20 -7.59 2.04 5.73
C MET A 20 -8.53 2.74 6.71
N MET A 21 -9.30 3.74 6.25
CA MET A 21 -10.23 4.48 7.11
C MET A 21 -11.34 3.58 7.64
N LEU A 22 -11.92 2.72 6.80
CA LEU A 22 -12.92 1.74 7.25
C LEU A 22 -12.36 0.83 8.36
N GLY A 23 -11.11 0.37 8.21
CA GLY A 23 -10.44 -0.42 9.24
C GLY A 23 -10.17 0.37 10.53
N ALA A 24 -9.75 1.63 10.40
CA ALA A 24 -9.46 2.50 11.55
C ALA A 24 -10.75 2.88 12.32
N GLU A 25 -11.84 3.17 11.61
CA GLU A 25 -13.17 3.43 12.19
C GLU A 25 -13.72 2.20 12.89
N ALA A 26 -13.65 1.02 12.25
CA ALA A 26 -14.10 -0.23 12.84
C ALA A 26 -13.32 -0.62 14.10
N ALA A 27 -12.09 -0.13 14.25
CA ALA A 27 -11.24 -0.33 15.41
C ALA A 27 -11.22 0.84 16.41
N ASP A 28 -11.94 1.94 16.14
CA ASP A 28 -11.97 3.16 16.95
C ASP A 28 -10.57 3.79 17.20
N VAL A 29 -9.73 3.86 16.15
CA VAL A 29 -8.34 4.36 16.21
C VAL A 29 -7.99 5.35 15.09
N THR A 30 -9.00 6.04 14.55
CA THR A 30 -8.84 6.92 13.38
C THR A 30 -7.80 8.03 13.63
N ASP A 31 -7.85 8.70 14.78
CA ASP A 31 -6.96 9.83 15.07
C ASP A 31 -5.50 9.37 15.23
N GLU A 32 -5.27 8.23 15.87
CA GLU A 32 -3.94 7.64 16.05
C GLU A 32 -3.32 7.22 14.72
N VAL A 33 -4.11 6.62 13.84
CA VAL A 33 -3.65 6.21 12.50
C VAL A 33 -3.25 7.43 11.68
N LEU A 34 -4.08 8.47 11.66
CA LEU A 34 -3.80 9.70 10.90
C LEU A 34 -2.56 10.42 11.46
N ALA A 35 -2.45 10.58 12.78
CA ALA A 35 -1.29 11.19 13.41
C ALA A 35 0.01 10.43 13.12
N SER A 36 -0.04 9.10 13.09
CA SER A 36 1.11 8.25 12.74
C SER A 36 1.56 8.42 11.29
N LEU A 37 0.61 8.54 10.35
CA LEU A 37 0.91 8.81 8.95
C LEU A 37 1.54 10.19 8.76
N ASP A 38 0.97 11.23 9.37
CA ASP A 38 1.50 12.60 9.27
C ASP A 38 2.91 12.71 9.84
N ALA A 39 3.20 12.01 10.95
CA ALA A 39 4.54 12.00 11.55
C ALA A 39 5.60 11.31 10.68
N SER A 40 5.18 10.44 9.74
CA SER A 40 6.09 9.63 8.91
C SER A 40 6.15 10.03 7.43
N GLU A 41 5.19 10.83 6.95
CA GLU A 41 5.13 11.29 5.56
C GLU A 41 6.33 12.18 5.21
N LYS A 42 6.90 11.96 4.01
CA LYS A 42 8.00 12.76 3.48
C LYS A 42 7.68 13.16 2.04
N PRO A 43 7.48 14.46 1.75
CA PRO A 43 7.24 14.91 0.39
C PRO A 43 8.47 14.61 -0.49
N ARG A 44 8.24 13.96 -1.63
CA ARG A 44 9.27 13.63 -2.62
C ARG A 44 8.72 13.76 -4.04
N PRO A 45 9.55 14.13 -5.03
CA PRO A 45 9.18 14.03 -6.44
C PRO A 45 8.72 12.61 -6.82
N TRP A 46 7.75 12.50 -7.72
CA TRP A 46 7.16 11.20 -8.10
C TRP A 46 8.17 10.22 -8.70
N ALA A 47 9.20 10.72 -9.41
CA ALA A 47 10.26 9.88 -9.95
C ALA A 47 11.04 9.17 -8.83
N GLU A 48 11.45 9.91 -7.80
CA GLU A 48 12.16 9.37 -6.64
C GLU A 48 11.27 8.43 -5.82
N ARG A 49 10.01 8.80 -5.60
CA ARG A 49 9.04 7.95 -4.89
C ARG A 49 8.82 6.63 -5.63
N ALA A 50 8.69 6.66 -6.96
CA ALA A 50 8.53 5.45 -7.77
C ALA A 50 9.77 4.55 -7.67
N ALA A 51 10.97 5.09 -7.90
CA ALA A 51 12.21 4.33 -7.79
C ALA A 51 12.36 3.67 -6.40
N TYR A 52 12.17 4.46 -5.34
CA TYR A 52 12.22 3.96 -3.96
C TYR A 52 11.21 2.85 -3.66
N ASN A 53 9.95 3.02 -4.10
CA ASN A 53 8.92 2.01 -3.87
C ASN A 53 9.25 0.69 -4.56
N LEU A 54 9.73 0.77 -5.81
CA LEU A 54 10.07 -0.39 -6.62
C LEU A 54 11.28 -1.13 -6.08
N GLU A 55 12.33 -0.40 -5.67
CA GLU A 55 13.50 -0.98 -5.01
C GLU A 55 13.09 -1.68 -3.70
N ARG A 56 12.28 -1.04 -2.84
CA ARG A 56 11.80 -1.68 -1.61
C ARG A 56 11.00 -2.94 -1.87
N MET A 57 10.19 -2.96 -2.93
CA MET A 57 9.43 -4.14 -3.32
C MET A 57 10.34 -5.27 -3.81
N ALA A 58 11.33 -4.95 -4.64
CA ALA A 58 12.31 -5.92 -5.10
C ALA A 58 13.10 -6.52 -3.92
N THR A 59 13.58 -5.70 -3.00
CA THR A 59 14.43 -6.13 -1.88
C THR A 59 13.67 -6.80 -0.75
N HIS A 60 12.44 -6.34 -0.44
CA HIS A 60 11.71 -6.76 0.75
C HIS A 60 10.31 -7.30 0.48
N GLY A 61 9.93 -7.52 -0.78
CA GLY A 61 8.55 -7.84 -1.17
C GLY A 61 7.96 -9.05 -0.45
N LEU A 62 8.72 -10.12 -0.22
CA LEU A 62 8.23 -11.30 0.52
C LEU A 62 7.83 -10.97 1.96
N ARG A 63 8.71 -10.27 2.70
CA ARG A 63 8.42 -9.85 4.08
C ARG A 63 7.24 -8.88 4.14
N ARG A 64 7.22 -7.91 3.23
CA ARG A 64 6.14 -6.91 3.16
C ARG A 64 4.79 -7.53 2.79
N ALA A 65 4.79 -8.57 1.96
CA ALA A 65 3.59 -9.34 1.67
C ALA A 65 3.07 -10.05 2.92
N ALA A 66 3.95 -10.71 3.69
CA ALA A 66 3.56 -11.36 4.94
C ALA A 66 3.00 -10.37 5.96
N GLU A 67 3.59 -9.18 6.10
CA GLU A 67 3.04 -8.10 6.94
C GLU A 67 1.62 -7.69 6.49
N MET A 68 1.41 -7.51 5.18
CA MET A 68 0.10 -7.17 4.64
C MET A 68 -0.92 -8.32 4.71
N GLU A 69 -0.48 -9.59 4.78
CA GLU A 69 -1.36 -10.73 5.04
C GLU A 69 -1.92 -10.70 6.46
N GLU A 70 -1.11 -10.30 7.44
CA GLU A 70 -1.62 -10.05 8.80
C GLU A 70 -2.57 -8.86 8.81
N SER A 71 -2.26 -7.76 8.11
CA SER A 71 -3.20 -6.64 7.96
C SER A 71 -4.53 -7.06 7.33
N ALA A 72 -4.52 -7.95 6.33
CA ALA A 72 -5.73 -8.47 5.71
C ALA A 72 -6.59 -9.27 6.70
N LYS A 73 -5.96 -10.08 7.56
CA LYS A 73 -6.66 -10.81 8.64
C LYS A 73 -7.26 -9.85 9.66
N THR A 74 -6.53 -8.80 10.05
CA THR A 74 -7.04 -7.75 10.95
C THR A 74 -8.27 -7.06 10.36
N LEU A 75 -8.22 -6.61 9.10
CA LEU A 75 -9.37 -5.99 8.44
C LEU A 75 -10.58 -6.95 8.39
N SER A 76 -10.35 -8.21 8.03
CA SER A 76 -11.41 -9.22 7.98
C SER A 76 -12.04 -9.46 9.36
N ALA A 77 -11.24 -9.48 10.43
CA ALA A 77 -11.72 -9.62 11.80
C ALA A 77 -12.54 -8.40 12.28
N LEU A 78 -12.28 -7.22 11.71
CA LEU A 78 -13.04 -5.99 11.93
C LEU A 78 -14.28 -5.86 11.01
N GLY A 79 -14.55 -6.86 10.15
CA GLY A 79 -15.67 -6.83 9.22
C GLY A 79 -15.44 -5.99 7.96
N VAL A 80 -14.18 -5.62 7.66
CA VAL A 80 -13.80 -4.88 6.46
C VAL A 80 -13.19 -5.85 5.44
N GLU A 81 -13.75 -5.90 4.23
CA GLU A 81 -13.19 -6.73 3.16
C GLU A 81 -11.84 -6.16 2.68
N PRO A 82 -10.72 -6.92 2.74
CA PRO A 82 -9.36 -6.41 2.47
C PRO A 82 -9.01 -6.42 0.97
N ILE A 83 -9.79 -5.75 0.13
CA ILE A 83 -9.68 -5.77 -1.34
C ILE A 83 -8.32 -5.22 -1.80
N MET A 84 -7.97 -4.01 -1.37
CA MET A 84 -6.74 -3.31 -1.76
C MET A 84 -5.51 -3.91 -1.07
N THR A 85 -5.67 -4.35 0.17
CA THR A 85 -4.66 -5.05 0.96
C THR A 85 -4.28 -6.38 0.29
N ALA A 86 -5.25 -7.19 -0.15
CA ALA A 86 -4.99 -8.42 -0.89
C ALA A 86 -4.32 -8.16 -2.26
N GLY A 87 -4.71 -7.08 -2.95
CA GLY A 87 -4.01 -6.61 -4.15
C GLY A 87 -2.55 -6.25 -3.87
N THR A 88 -2.29 -5.60 -2.74
CA THR A 88 -0.94 -5.21 -2.30
C THR A 88 -0.09 -6.44 -1.99
N VAL A 89 -0.61 -7.43 -1.25
CA VAL A 89 0.08 -8.72 -0.98
C VAL A 89 0.54 -9.35 -2.29
N ARG A 90 -0.37 -9.48 -3.26
CA ARG A 90 -0.07 -10.08 -4.57
C ARG A 90 1.03 -9.33 -5.29
N ARG A 91 0.93 -8.00 -5.38
CA ARG A 91 1.91 -7.15 -6.07
C ARG A 91 3.28 -7.19 -5.38
N GLN A 92 3.34 -7.22 -4.04
CA GLN A 92 4.58 -7.38 -3.26
C GLN A 92 5.26 -8.72 -3.54
N ARG A 93 4.50 -9.83 -3.51
CA ARG A 93 5.02 -11.17 -3.84
C ARG A 93 5.52 -11.25 -5.27
N GLU A 94 4.76 -10.71 -6.22
CA GLU A 94 5.11 -10.75 -7.65
C GLU A 94 6.41 -10.01 -7.98
N GLN A 95 6.70 -8.89 -7.30
CA GLN A 95 7.88 -8.07 -7.55
C GLN A 95 9.11 -8.50 -6.72
N ALA A 96 8.92 -9.30 -5.67
CA ALA A 96 10.02 -9.70 -4.80
C ALA A 96 11.14 -10.42 -5.58
N GLY A 97 12.38 -9.99 -5.35
CA GLY A 97 13.56 -10.51 -6.05
C GLY A 97 13.66 -10.14 -7.53
N LYS A 98 12.74 -9.32 -8.06
CA LYS A 98 12.76 -8.90 -9.47
C LYS A 98 13.20 -7.44 -9.57
N PRO A 99 14.24 -7.12 -10.37
CA PRO A 99 14.57 -5.74 -10.69
C PRO A 99 13.40 -5.09 -11.43
N PHE A 100 13.28 -3.77 -11.30
CA PHE A 100 12.31 -2.98 -12.05
C PHE A 100 13.02 -2.22 -13.16
N GLY A 101 12.63 -2.45 -14.41
CA GLY A 101 13.36 -2.01 -15.60
C GLY A 101 13.97 -3.22 -16.33
N ARG A 102 14.06 -3.15 -17.67
CA ARG A 102 14.78 -4.14 -18.45
C ARG A 102 16.28 -3.84 -18.35
N ASP A 103 17.08 -4.89 -18.30
CA ASP A 103 18.51 -4.83 -18.63
C ASP A 103 18.73 -4.14 -19.99
#